data_AF-A0A5N7ZFK1-F1
#
_entry.id   AF-A0A5N7ZFK1-F1
#
_cell.length_a   1.000
_cell.length_b   1.000
_cell.length_c   1.000
_cell.angle_alpha   90.00
_cell.angle_beta   90.00
_cell.angle_gamma   90.00
#
_symmetry.space_group_name_H-M   'P 1'
#
loop_
_entity.id
_entity.type
_entity.pdbx_description
1 polymer ?
#
loop_
_entity_poly.entity_id
_entity_poly.type
_entity_poly.pdbx_seq_one_letter_code
_entity_poly.pdbx_strand_id
1 'polypeptide(L)'
;FTPGSADYDWVKRRLTAHPLASYTTPLTLKHPIGNGRPRTYIHCTQPELAVLEASRKLVKSQQGWKWVDIAAPHEAHITHPGVLAELLLGLG
;
A
#
# COMPACT_ATOMS: atom_id res chain seq x y z
N PHE A 1 8.20 7.41 -8.29
CA PHE A 1 9.17 8.51 -8.53
C PHE A 1 9.88 8.32 -9.88
N THR A 2 10.30 9.40 -10.53
CA THR A 2 10.86 9.43 -11.90
C THR A 2 12.19 8.67 -12.00
N PRO A 3 12.39 7.77 -12.98
CA PRO A 3 13.69 7.13 -13.21
C PRO A 3 14.83 8.17 -13.32
N GLY A 4 15.93 7.94 -12.59
CA GLY A 4 17.08 8.86 -12.52
C GLY A 4 16.92 10.07 -11.60
N SER A 5 15.81 10.18 -10.87
CA SER A 5 15.70 11.15 -9.76
C SER A 5 16.50 10.69 -8.54
N ALA A 6 16.84 11.63 -7.64
CA ALA A 6 17.55 11.32 -6.40
C ALA A 6 16.82 10.26 -5.55
N ASP A 7 15.49 10.35 -5.43
CA ASP A 7 14.67 9.35 -4.73
C ASP A 7 14.74 7.99 -5.44
N TYR A 8 14.62 7.97 -6.76
CA TYR A 8 14.71 6.74 -7.54
C TYR A 8 16.07 6.06 -7.35
N ASP A 9 17.17 6.80 -7.45
CA ASP A 9 18.52 6.24 -7.31
C ASP A 9 18.77 5.76 -5.87
N TRP A 10 18.27 6.51 -4.89
CA TRP A 10 18.33 6.13 -3.47
C TRP A 10 17.56 4.83 -3.20
N VAL A 11 16.37 4.66 -3.78
CA VAL A 11 15.60 3.41 -3.65
C VAL A 11 16.29 2.29 -4.41
N LYS A 12 16.60 2.50 -5.68
CA LYS A 12 17.11 1.48 -6.60
C LYS A 12 18.38 0.83 -6.07
N ARG A 13 19.31 1.60 -5.50
CA ARG A 13 20.55 1.06 -4.93
C ARG A 13 20.35 0.20 -3.68
N ARG A 14 19.13 0.18 -3.11
CA ARG A 14 18.76 -0.60 -1.91
C ARG A 14 17.80 -1.75 -2.22
N LEU A 15 17.21 -1.79 -3.41
CA LEU A 15 16.33 -2.87 -3.81
C LEU A 15 17.12 -4.15 -4.11
N THR A 16 16.60 -5.27 -3.65
CA THR A 16 17.06 -6.62 -4.00
C THR A 16 15.91 -7.40 -4.63
N ALA A 17 16.21 -8.51 -5.30
CA ALA A 17 15.16 -9.39 -5.81
C ALA A 17 14.24 -9.86 -4.66
N HIS A 18 12.93 -9.77 -4.86
CA HIS A 18 11.96 -10.22 -3.87
C HIS A 18 11.85 -11.75 -3.89
N PRO A 19 11.88 -12.44 -2.74
CA PRO A 19 11.71 -13.89 -2.70
C PRO A 19 10.36 -14.34 -3.27
N LEU A 20 10.37 -15.25 -4.24
CA LEU A 20 9.13 -15.73 -4.90
C LEU A 20 8.14 -16.35 -3.92
N ALA A 21 8.65 -17.08 -2.91
CA ALA A 21 7.82 -17.76 -1.91
C ALA A 21 6.89 -16.81 -1.13
N SER A 22 7.23 -15.52 -1.01
CA SER A 22 6.38 -14.51 -0.38
C SER A 22 5.07 -14.25 -1.14
N TYR A 23 5.02 -14.54 -2.45
CA TYR A 23 3.80 -14.45 -3.26
C TYR A 23 3.06 -15.78 -3.39
N THR A 24 3.79 -16.90 -3.37
CA THR A 24 3.23 -18.21 -3.75
C THR A 24 2.88 -19.10 -2.56
N THR A 25 3.43 -18.82 -1.38
CA THR A 25 3.12 -19.60 -0.17
C THR A 25 1.73 -19.22 0.35
N PRO A 26 0.79 -20.17 0.49
CA PRO A 26 -0.55 -19.87 0.99
C PRO A 26 -0.53 -19.35 2.43
N LEU A 27 -1.35 -18.33 2.70
CA LEU A 27 -1.61 -17.84 4.05
C LEU A 27 -2.95 -18.41 4.57
N THR A 28 -2.88 -19.33 5.53
CA THR A 28 -4.09 -19.88 6.20
C THR A 28 -4.49 -19.00 7.37
N LEU A 29 -5.61 -18.30 7.25
CA LEU A 29 -6.15 -17.46 8.32
C LEU A 29 -7.03 -18.27 9.28
N LYS A 30 -6.78 -18.16 10.59
CA LYS A 30 -7.64 -18.74 11.64
C LYS A 30 -8.83 -17.84 12.01
N HIS A 31 -8.79 -16.57 11.62
CA HIS A 31 -9.81 -15.56 11.88
C HIS A 31 -10.10 -14.77 10.60
N PRO A 32 -11.27 -14.11 10.50
CA PRO A 32 -11.56 -13.22 9.38
C PRO A 32 -10.52 -12.10 9.24
N ILE A 33 -10.34 -11.60 8.01
CA ILE A 33 -9.47 -10.45 7.72
C ILE A 33 -9.83 -9.28 8.65
N GLY A 34 -8.83 -8.76 9.38
CA GLY A 34 -9.00 -7.69 10.37
C GLY A 34 -9.14 -8.16 11.82
N ASN A 35 -9.56 -9.40 12.05
CA ASN A 35 -9.67 -10.00 13.38
C ASN A 35 -10.31 -9.08 14.45
N GLY A 36 -11.44 -8.45 14.10
CA GLY A 36 -12.17 -7.54 14.99
C GLY A 36 -11.56 -6.15 15.22
N ARG A 37 -10.46 -5.80 14.53
CA ARG A 37 -9.81 -4.48 14.62
C ARG A 37 -10.33 -3.54 13.53
N PRO A 38 -10.32 -2.21 13.76
CA PRO A 38 -10.53 -1.23 12.71
C PRO A 38 -9.54 -1.46 11.56
N ARG A 39 -10.02 -1.29 10.33
CA ARG A 39 -9.22 -1.45 9.11
C ARG A 39 -9.43 -0.25 8.20
N THR A 40 -8.33 0.28 7.69
CA THR A 40 -8.34 1.35 6.70
C THR A 40 -7.48 0.94 5.51
N TYR A 41 -8.00 1.12 4.30
CA TYR A 41 -7.25 1.00 3.06
C TYR A 41 -6.94 2.40 2.53
N ILE A 42 -5.65 2.71 2.38
CA ILE A 42 -5.18 3.96 1.82
C ILE A 42 -4.84 3.72 0.34
N HIS A 43 -5.60 4.34 -0.56
CA HIS A 43 -5.45 4.20 -2.00
C HIS A 43 -4.64 5.37 -2.58
N CYS A 44 -3.45 5.07 -3.08
CA CYS A 44 -2.63 6.02 -3.83
C CYS A 44 -3.14 6.12 -5.28
N THR A 45 -3.52 7.32 -5.72
CA THR A 45 -4.25 7.53 -6.98
C THR A 45 -3.41 8.13 -8.12
N GLN A 46 -2.17 8.58 -7.86
CA GLN A 46 -1.41 9.41 -8.82
C GLN A 46 0.08 9.01 -9.00
N PRO A 47 0.40 8.11 -9.95
CA PRO A 47 -0.55 7.25 -10.66
C PRO A 47 -0.97 6.07 -9.78
N GLU A 48 -2.13 5.51 -10.11
CA GLU A 48 -2.57 4.26 -9.54
C GLU A 48 -1.67 3.10 -10.01
N LEU A 49 -1.23 2.27 -9.07
CA LEU A 49 -0.41 1.10 -9.40
C LEU A 49 -1.32 -0.07 -9.84
N ALA A 50 -1.22 -0.46 -11.10
CA ALA A 50 -2.08 -1.46 -11.74
C ALA A 50 -2.00 -2.84 -11.08
N VAL A 51 -0.81 -3.29 -10.65
CA VAL A 51 -0.63 -4.62 -10.03
C VAL A 51 -1.44 -4.82 -8.75
N LEU A 52 -1.88 -3.72 -8.12
CA LEU A 52 -2.67 -3.75 -6.89
C LEU A 52 -4.20 -3.75 -7.13
N GLU A 53 -4.66 -3.79 -8.38
CA GLU A 53 -6.10 -3.77 -8.71
C GLU A 53 -6.87 -4.92 -8.05
N ALA A 54 -6.31 -6.13 -8.06
CA ALA A 54 -6.93 -7.29 -7.42
C ALA A 54 -7.12 -7.07 -5.91
N SER A 55 -6.13 -6.47 -5.23
CA SER A 55 -6.23 -6.11 -3.81
C SER A 55 -7.33 -5.08 -3.57
N ARG A 56 -7.45 -4.07 -4.44
CA ARG A 56 -8.52 -3.06 -4.33
C ARG A 56 -9.90 -3.66 -4.51
N LYS A 57 -10.09 -4.56 -5.48
CA LYS A 57 -11.36 -5.29 -5.68
C LYS A 57 -11.70 -6.13 -4.44
N LEU A 58 -10.72 -6.84 -3.89
CA LEU A 58 -10.90 -7.65 -2.68
C LEU A 58 -11.27 -6.81 -1.44
N VAL A 59 -10.67 -5.63 -1.28
CA VAL A 59 -11.00 -4.73 -0.17
C VAL A 59 -12.40 -4.17 -0.34
N LYS A 60 -12.75 -3.72 -1.55
CA LYS A 60 -14.09 -3.18 -1.85
C LYS A 60 -15.20 -4.22 -1.73
N SER A 61 -14.92 -5.51 -1.91
CA SER A 61 -15.91 -6.58 -1.72
C SER A 61 -16.16 -6.93 -0.26
N GLN A 62 -15.33 -6.45 0.68
CA GLN A 62 -15.44 -6.74 2.10
C GLN A 62 -16.06 -5.58 2.86
N GLN A 63 -17.04 -5.89 3.72
CA GLN A 63 -17.60 -4.89 4.64
C GLN A 63 -16.60 -4.51 5.75
N GLY A 64 -16.73 -3.29 6.26
CA GLY A 64 -16.01 -2.81 7.44
C GLY A 64 -14.57 -2.33 7.19
N TRP A 65 -14.20 -2.06 5.94
CA TRP A 65 -13.00 -1.28 5.62
C TRP A 65 -13.37 0.20 5.51
N LYS A 66 -12.61 1.08 6.17
CA LYS A 66 -12.57 2.51 5.82
C LYS A 66 -11.72 2.66 4.56
N TRP A 67 -12.15 3.50 3.62
CA TRP A 67 -11.40 3.79 2.39
C TRP A 67 -10.97 5.24 2.39
N VAL A 68 -9.70 5.50 2.13
CA VAL A 68 -9.14 6.86 2.06
C VAL A 68 -8.25 6.96 0.83
N ASP A 69 -8.46 7.97 0.01
CA ASP A 69 -7.59 8.26 -1.13
C ASP A 69 -6.47 9.23 -0.73
N ILE A 70 -5.30 9.04 -1.32
CA ILE A 70 -4.19 10.00 -1.29
C ILE A 70 -3.74 10.28 -2.72
N ALA A 71 -3.67 11.57 -3.06
CA ALA A 71 -3.19 12.06 -4.35
C ALA A 71 -1.65 11.95 -4.45
N ALA A 72 -1.16 10.72 -4.48
CA ALA A 72 0.26 10.38 -4.48
C ALA A 72 0.50 9.04 -5.23
N PRO A 73 1.75 8.72 -5.63
CA PRO A 73 2.09 7.42 -6.17
C PRO A 73 2.12 6.35 -5.06
N HIS A 74 2.28 5.09 -5.44
CA HIS A 74 2.39 3.97 -4.47
C HIS A 74 3.47 4.20 -3.41
N GLU A 75 4.54 4.90 -3.78
CA GLU A 75 5.64 5.25 -2.91
C GLU A 75 5.42 6.59 -2.19
N ALA A 76 4.18 6.86 -1.77
CA ALA A 76 3.80 8.04 -0.98
C ALA A 76 4.64 8.21 0.29
N HIS A 77 5.09 7.10 0.88
CA HIS A 77 5.97 7.10 2.05
C HIS A 77 7.38 7.68 1.78
N ILE A 78 7.77 7.80 0.50
CA ILE A 78 9.04 8.42 0.09
C ILE A 78 8.78 9.81 -0.51
N THR A 79 7.80 9.90 -1.41
CA THR A 79 7.52 11.12 -2.19
C THR A 79 6.68 12.16 -1.45
N HIS A 80 5.82 11.72 -0.54
CA HIS A 80 4.86 12.56 0.20
C HIS A 80 4.83 12.18 1.70
N PRO A 81 6.00 12.08 2.38
CA PRO A 81 6.07 11.50 3.72
C PRO A 81 5.27 12.28 4.76
N GLY A 82 5.24 13.61 4.68
CA GLY A 82 4.45 14.46 5.58
C GLY A 82 2.95 14.23 5.42
N VAL A 83 2.46 14.27 4.18
CA VAL A 83 1.03 14.03 3.87
C VAL A 83 0.60 12.64 4.32
N LEU A 84 1.42 11.61 4.05
CA LEU A 84 1.11 10.26 4.51
C LEU A 84 1.12 10.15 6.04
N ALA A 85 2.09 10.79 6.71
CA ALA A 85 2.17 10.77 8.18
C ALA A 85 0.97 11.46 8.84
N GLU A 86 0.55 12.62 8.36
CA GLU A 86 -0.65 13.31 8.84
C GLU A 86 -1.90 12.46 8.66
N LEU A 87 -2.05 11.84 7.48
CA LEU A 87 -3.16 10.92 7.21
C LEU A 87 -3.16 9.75 8.20
N LEU A 88 -2.00 9.12 8.44
CA LEU A 88 -1.86 8.00 9.37
C LEU A 88 -2.18 8.40 10.82
N LEU A 89 -1.71 9.56 11.27
CA LEU A 89 -2.00 10.09 12.62
C LEU A 89 -3.49 10.43 12.80
N GLY A 90 -4.18 10.74 11.71
CA GLY A 90 -5.64 10.95 11.71
C GLY A 90 -6.47 9.66 11.71
N LEU A 91 -5.85 8.48 11.58
CA LEU A 91 -6.56 7.21 11.62
C LEU A 91 -6.85 6.80 13.07
N GLY A 92 -8.12 6.93 13.47
CA GLY A 92 -8.68 6.36 14.71
C GLY A 92 -9.08 4.90 14.57
#